data_AF-H6RFA1-F1
#
_entry.id   AF-H6RFA1-F1
#
_cell.length_a   1.000
_cell.length_b   1.000
_cell.length_c   1.000
_cell.angle_alpha   90.00
_cell.angle_beta   90.00
_cell.angle_gamma   90.00
#
_symmetry.space_group_name_H-M   'P 1'
#
loop_
_entity.id
_entity.type
_entity.pdbx_description
1 polymer ?
#
loop_
_entity_poly.entity_id
_entity_poly.type
_entity_poly.pdbx_seq_one_letter_code
_entity_poly.pdbx_strand_id
1 'polypeptide(L)'
;MELPVGVEAQVRPRSGLAAKKGVTVLNAPGTIDADYRGEVGVILVNLSNEPFTIENGERIAQMVIAKHEQGQWEEVTELSSTDRGEGGFGSTGVK
;
A
#
# COMPACT_ATOMS: atom_id res chain seq x y z
N MET A 1 -8.19 -13.95 8.28
CA MET A 1 -9.44 -13.55 7.60
C MET A 1 -9.64 -14.43 6.38
N GLU A 2 -10.81 -14.43 5.76
CA GLU A 2 -11.06 -15.19 4.52
C GLU A 2 -11.62 -14.25 3.47
N LEU A 3 -10.75 -13.77 2.58
CA LEU A 3 -11.14 -12.88 1.49
C LEU A 3 -11.56 -13.71 0.28
N PRO A 4 -12.54 -13.23 -0.51
CA PRO A 4 -12.83 -13.82 -1.82
C PRO A 4 -11.61 -13.79 -2.75
N VAL A 5 -11.53 -14.74 -3.67
CA VAL A 5 -10.55 -14.70 -4.77
C VAL A 5 -10.80 -13.46 -5.64
N GLY A 6 -9.72 -12.80 -6.08
CA GLY A 6 -9.78 -11.58 -6.89
C GLY A 6 -9.89 -10.27 -6.09
N VAL A 7 -9.79 -10.33 -4.76
CA VAL A 7 -9.60 -9.16 -3.91
C VAL A 7 -8.40 -9.32 -2.99
N GLU A 8 -7.85 -8.21 -2.55
CA GLU A 8 -6.82 -8.12 -1.51
C GLU A 8 -7.30 -7.17 -0.40
N ALA A 9 -6.77 -7.34 0.81
CA ALA A 9 -6.86 -6.31 1.84
C ALA A 9 -5.58 -5.49 1.87
N GLN A 10 -5.72 -4.18 2.03
CA GLN A 10 -4.63 -3.23 2.06
C GLN A 10 -4.60 -2.51 3.40
N VAL A 11 -3.55 -2.73 4.17
CA VAL A 11 -3.27 -2.00 5.42
C VAL A 11 -2.61 -0.66 5.06
N ARG A 12 -3.25 0.43 5.46
CA ARG A 12 -2.84 1.81 5.15
C ARG A 12 -2.66 2.64 6.43
N PRO A 13 -1.78 3.65 6.41
CA PRO A 13 -1.60 4.53 7.55
C PRO A 13 -2.82 5.43 7.77
N ARG A 14 -3.03 5.86 9.02
CA ARG A 14 -4.00 6.91 9.34
C ARG A 14 -3.33 8.28 9.14
N SER A 15 -3.98 9.16 8.36
CA SER A 15 -3.41 10.48 8.02
C SER A 15 -3.04 11.32 9.25
N GLY A 16 -3.84 11.25 10.32
CA GLY A 16 -3.56 11.97 11.57
C GLY A 16 -2.27 11.51 12.26
N LEU A 17 -1.99 10.21 12.30
CA LEU A 17 -0.76 9.67 12.89
C LEU A 17 0.45 10.02 12.02
N ALA A 18 0.33 9.86 10.70
CA ALA A 18 1.40 10.19 9.77
C ALA A 18 1.77 11.68 9.82
N ALA A 19 0.79 12.58 9.65
CA ALA A 19 1.03 14.01 9.54
C ALA A 19 1.39 14.69 10.88
N LYS A 20 0.82 14.24 12.00
CA LYS A 20 1.00 14.91 13.30
C LYS A 20 2.04 14.25 14.20
N LYS A 21 2.32 12.96 14.00
CA LYS A 21 3.19 12.16 14.88
C LYS A 21 4.36 11.50 14.13
N GLY A 22 4.39 11.57 12.80
CA GLY A 22 5.41 10.90 11.99
C GLY A 22 5.33 9.37 12.04
N VAL A 23 4.22 8.81 12.54
CA VAL A 23 4.02 7.36 12.65
C VAL A 23 3.24 6.88 11.44
N THR A 24 3.81 5.93 10.70
CA THR A 24 3.22 5.38 9.49
C THR A 24 3.40 3.87 9.42
N VAL A 25 2.79 3.25 8.42
CA VAL A 25 2.95 1.83 8.09
C VAL A 25 4.11 1.72 7.09
N LEU A 26 5.17 1.01 7.46
CA LEU A 26 6.44 0.97 6.72
C LEU A 26 6.28 0.36 5.33
N ASN A 27 5.49 -0.71 5.23
CA ASN A 27 5.20 -1.41 3.98
C ASN A 27 3.94 -0.90 3.30
N ALA A 28 3.51 0.35 3.56
CA ALA A 28 2.24 0.86 3.05
C ALA A 28 2.21 1.02 1.51
N PRO A 29 1.10 0.62 0.84
CA PRO A 29 0.02 -0.21 1.38
C PRO A 29 0.49 -1.65 1.63
N GLY A 30 0.24 -2.18 2.83
CA GLY A 30 0.57 -3.55 3.16
C GLY A 30 -0.48 -4.49 2.60
N THR A 31 -0.10 -5.39 1.68
CA THR A 31 -1.01 -6.34 1.03
C THR A 31 -1.24 -7.57 1.91
N ILE A 32 -2.49 -8.00 2.01
CA ILE A 32 -2.92 -9.27 2.59
C ILE A 32 -3.60 -10.08 1.49
N ASP A 33 -3.02 -11.23 1.19
CA ASP A 33 -3.48 -12.15 0.14
C ASP A 33 -4.78 -12.87 0.51
N ALA A 34 -5.53 -13.30 -0.49
CA ALA A 34 -6.84 -13.91 -0.29
C ALA A 34 -6.79 -15.28 0.41
N ASP A 35 -5.67 -15.98 0.30
CA ASP A 35 -5.41 -17.27 0.95
C ASP A 35 -4.77 -17.14 2.35
N TYR A 36 -4.43 -15.93 2.78
CA TYR A 36 -3.85 -15.71 4.12
C TYR A 36 -4.89 -15.95 5.22
N ARG A 37 -4.55 -16.81 6.20
CA ARG A 37 -5.43 -17.15 7.34
C ARG A 37 -4.88 -16.75 8.70
N GLY A 38 -3.66 -16.22 8.76
CA GLY A 38 -3.02 -15.81 10.01
C GLY A 38 -3.57 -14.50 10.60
N GLU A 39 -2.95 -14.08 11.71
CA GLU A 39 -3.21 -12.81 12.35
C GLU A 39 -2.64 -11.64 11.53
N VAL A 40 -3.42 -10.58 11.37
CA VAL A 40 -2.97 -9.40 10.63
C VAL A 40 -2.10 -8.53 11.52
N GLY A 41 -0.81 -8.47 11.22
CA GLY A 41 0.13 -7.52 11.84
C GLY A 41 0.18 -6.18 11.10
N VAL A 42 0.63 -5.14 11.81
CA VAL A 42 0.89 -3.81 11.24
C VAL A 42 2.35 -3.44 11.48
N ILE A 43 3.14 -3.31 10.42
CA ILE A 43 4.55 -2.94 10.50
C ILE A 43 4.64 -1.41 10.63
N LEU A 44 4.65 -0.91 11.87
CA LEU A 44 4.76 0.52 12.13
C LEU A 44 6.21 0.98 12.12
N VAL A 45 6.40 2.22 11.66
CA VAL A 45 7.67 2.96 11.77
C VAL A 45 7.38 4.36 12.30
N ASN A 46 8.22 4.82 13.23
CA ASN A 46 8.23 6.19 13.70
C ASN A 46 9.34 6.95 12.93
N LEU A 47 8.94 7.87 12.06
CA LEU A 47 9.82 8.72 11.27
C LEU A 47 10.01 10.11 11.89
N SER A 48 9.45 10.34 13.09
CA SER A 48 9.71 11.55 13.86
C SER A 48 10.94 11.40 14.75
N ASN A 49 11.36 12.53 15.35
CA ASN A 49 12.41 12.54 16.36
C ASN A 49 11.86 12.44 17.79
N GLU A 50 10.54 12.22 17.95
CA GLU A 50 9.87 12.17 19.23
C GLU A 50 9.40 10.73 19.52
N PRO A 51 9.54 10.23 20.76
CA PRO A 51 8.98 8.93 21.12
C PRO A 51 7.45 8.94 20.98
N PHE A 52 6.91 7.83 20.49
CA PHE A 52 5.46 7.62 20.37
C PHE A 52 5.08 6.31 21.06
N THR A 53 4.15 6.38 22.01
CA THR A 53 3.63 5.21 22.73
C THR A 53 2.27 4.85 22.15
N ILE A 54 2.06 3.55 21.91
CA ILE A 54 0.79 2.99 21.43
C ILE A 54 0.17 2.23 22.59
N GLU A 55 -1.08 2.56 22.89
CA GLU A 55 -1.84 1.87 23.91
C GLU A 55 -2.73 0.78 23.31
N ASN A 56 -3.02 -0.26 24.09
CA ASN A 56 -3.95 -1.30 23.67
C ASN A 56 -5.34 -0.69 23.40
N GLY A 57 -5.94 -1.07 22.27
CA GLY A 57 -7.21 -0.54 21.79
C GLY A 57 -7.08 0.73 20.94
N GLU A 58 -5.87 1.30 20.82
CA GLU A 58 -5.65 2.45 19.93
C GLU A 58 -5.76 2.04 18.45
N ARG A 59 -6.44 2.88 17.66
CA ARG A 59 -6.55 2.70 16.22
C ARG A 59 -5.26 3.17 15.54
N ILE A 60 -4.41 2.24 15.12
CA ILE A 60 -3.08 2.54 14.54
C ILE A 60 -3.02 2.56 13.01
N ALA A 61 -3.92 1.85 12.34
CA ALA A 61 -3.99 1.73 10.89
C ALA A 61 -5.44 1.67 10.42
N GLN A 62 -5.64 1.57 9.12
CA GLN A 62 -6.94 1.34 8.49
C GLN A 62 -6.79 0.34 7.35
N MET A 63 -7.86 -0.37 7.03
CA MET A 63 -7.87 -1.41 6.00
C MET A 63 -8.83 -1.05 4.88
N VAL A 64 -8.43 -1.31 3.63
CA VAL A 64 -9.27 -1.20 2.44
C VAL A 64 -9.30 -2.55 1.75
N ILE A 65 -10.48 -3.05 1.38
CA ILE A 65 -10.61 -4.23 0.51
C ILE A 65 -10.75 -3.74 -0.92
N ALA A 66 -9.88 -4.22 -1.81
CA ALA A 66 -9.82 -3.78 -3.20
C ALA A 66 -9.76 -4.99 -4.14
N LYS A 67 -10.35 -4.85 -5.33
CA LYS A 67 -10.17 -5.83 -6.41
C LYS A 67 -8.76 -5.72 -6.98
N HIS A 68 -8.19 -6.85 -7.34
CA HIS A 68 -6.95 -6.93 -8.10
C HIS A 68 -7.14 -7.85 -9.31
N GLU A 69 -6.34 -7.64 -10.36
CA GLU A 69 -6.31 -8.49 -11.54
C GLU A 69 -5.05 -9.37 -11.49
N GLN A 70 -5.19 -10.62 -11.92
CA GLN A 70 -4.04 -11.51 -12.14
C GLN A 70 -3.64 -11.41 -13.61
N GLY A 71 -2.58 -10.67 -13.89
CA GLY A 71 -2.06 -10.52 -15.24
C GLY A 71 -1.50 -11.85 -15.79
N GLN A 72 -1.77 -12.11 -17.06
CA GLN A 72 -1.08 -13.15 -17.83
C GLN A 72 -0.03 -12.46 -18.71
N TRP A 73 1.20 -12.93 -18.64
CA TRP A 73 2.29 -12.38 -19.44
C TRP A 73 2.21 -12.90 -20.88
N GLU A 74 2.31 -12.00 -21.86
CA GLU A 74 2.45 -12.31 -23.28
C GLU A 74 3.76 -11.70 -23.77
N GLU A 75 4.72 -12.54 -24.17
CA GLU A 75 6.03 -12.10 -24.64
C GLU A 75 5.95 -11.61 -26.08
N VAL A 76 6.45 -10.39 -26.34
CA VAL A 76 6.46 -9.75 -27.66
C VAL A 76 7.80 -9.09 -27.92
N THR A 77 8.17 -8.95 -29.20
CA THR A 77 9.44 -8.30 -29.59
C THR A 77 9.38 -6.78 -29.48
N GLU A 78 8.20 -6.18 -29.65
CA GLU A 78 7.99 -4.73 -29.63
C GLU A 78 6.63 -4.38 -29.02
N LEU A 79 6.56 -3.28 -28.27
CA LEU A 79 5.31 -2.73 -27.73
C LEU A 79 4.70 -1.70 -28.69
N SER A 80 3.38 -1.53 -28.67
CA SER A 80 2.70 -0.46 -29.41
C SER A 80 3.07 0.93 -28.88
N SER A 81 3.14 1.93 -29.76
CA SER A 81 3.37 3.31 -29.36
C SER A 81 2.17 3.94 -28.63
N THR A 82 2.46 4.86 -27.71
CA THR A 82 1.46 5.69 -27.02
C THR A 82 1.97 7.13 -26.93
N ASP A 83 1.08 8.10 -26.75
CA ASP A 83 1.47 9.51 -26.59
C ASP A 83 2.41 9.75 -25.39
N ARG A 84 2.35 8.87 -24.36
CA ARG A 84 3.23 8.93 -23.19
C ARG A 84 4.60 8.30 -23.46
N GLY A 85 4.66 7.26 -24.30
CA GLY A 85 5.88 6.49 -24.55
C GLY A 85 6.58 6.05 -23.26
N GLU A 86 7.90 6.25 -23.20
CA GLU A 86 8.76 5.92 -22.05
C GLU A 86 8.73 7.01 -20.95
N GLY A 87 7.88 8.02 -21.06
CA GLY A 87 7.81 9.12 -20.09
C GLY A 87 7.39 8.68 -18.69
N GLY A 88 8.26 8.89 -17.70
CA GLY A 88 8.02 8.66 -16.27
C GLY A 88 8.60 9.76 -15.37
N PHE A 89 8.42 9.64 -14.06
CA PHE A 89 9.06 10.52 -13.05
C PHE A 89 8.89 12.03 -13.26
N GLY A 90 7.68 12.49 -13.60
CA GLY A 90 7.40 13.92 -13.83
C GLY A 90 7.61 14.38 -15.28
N SER A 91 7.60 13.45 -16.24
CA SER A 91 7.75 13.73 -17.68
C SER A 91 6.69 14.66 -18.30
N THR A 92 5.59 14.95 -17.59
CA THR A 92 4.50 15.84 -18.05
C THR A 92 4.62 17.29 -17.55
N GLY A 93 5.74 17.68 -16.93
CA GLY A 93 5.99 19.02 -16.37
C GLY A 93 5.95 19.05 -14.83
N VAL A 94 6.40 20.08 -14.10
CA VAL A 94 6.93 21.42 -14.43
C VAL A 94 7.95 21.79 -13.33
N LYS A 95 9.12 22.29 -13.72
CA LYS A 95 9.81 23.36 -13.00
C LYS A 95 10.14 24.45 -14.01
#